data_AF-A0A971YF73-F1
#
_entry.id   AF-A0A971YF73-F1
#
_cell.length_a   1.000
_cell.length_b   1.000
_cell.length_c   1.000
_cell.angle_alpha   90.00
_cell.angle_beta   90.00
_cell.angle_gamma   90.00
#
_symmetry.space_group_name_H-M   'P 1'
#
loop_
_entity.id
_entity.type
_entity.pdbx_description
1 polymer ?
#
loop_
_entity_poly.entity_id
_entity_poly.type
_entity_poly.pdbx_seq_one_letter_code
_entity_poly.pdbx_strand_id
1 'polypeptide(L)'
;MAKLINGRIYFECEIGSFDSYSREFDEAMKLFPNVPVTIWDQSKQEEKLTDDELFDVYVLMNKVDGAGVKIFDRSIWADLVKDNLNRTKFAQIGCWKSEIDLVDEIKSACKILDIEEYGEQIEFYVELDESVREYITKRYLNDKGHIKWFNLILYPSGDKNSPIFVSEHFGEENYIFKLSAEEVEKVIDTVKNNHVYIRINRHQ
;
A
#
# COMPACT_ATOMS: atom_id res chain seq x y z
N MET A 1 -8.02 -14.63 -18.38
CA MET A 1 -7.91 -16.08 -18.04
C MET A 1 -6.88 -16.24 -16.93
N ALA A 2 -7.14 -17.06 -15.90
CA ALA A 2 -6.23 -17.29 -14.78
C ALA A 2 -5.19 -18.37 -15.09
N LYS A 3 -3.91 -18.17 -14.75
CA LYS A 3 -2.81 -19.12 -14.90
C LYS A 3 -2.06 -19.28 -13.58
N LEU A 4 -1.80 -20.52 -13.16
CA LEU A 4 -0.93 -20.79 -12.01
C LEU A 4 0.51 -20.98 -12.51
N ILE A 5 1.44 -20.12 -12.10
CA ILE A 5 2.86 -20.18 -12.47
C ILE A 5 3.67 -20.07 -11.19
N ASN A 6 4.54 -21.05 -10.90
CA ASN A 6 5.38 -21.09 -9.69
C ASN A 6 4.63 -20.87 -8.37
N GLY A 7 3.40 -21.40 -8.24
CA GLY A 7 2.57 -21.26 -7.03
C GLY A 7 1.88 -19.90 -6.88
N ARG A 8 2.00 -19.01 -7.87
CA ARG A 8 1.34 -17.69 -7.94
C ARG A 8 0.26 -17.73 -9.03
N ILE A 9 -0.89 -17.11 -8.79
CA ILE A 9 -1.93 -17.01 -9.81
C ILE A 9 -1.81 -15.68 -10.53
N TYR A 10 -1.77 -15.75 -11.84
CA TYR A 10 -1.73 -14.63 -12.77
C TYR A 10 -3.06 -14.52 -13.48
N PHE A 11 -3.66 -13.34 -13.51
CA PHE A 11 -4.87 -13.09 -14.29
C PHE A 11 -4.52 -12.23 -15.51
N GLU A 12 -4.84 -12.72 -16.70
CA GLU A 12 -4.86 -11.89 -17.90
C GLU A 12 -6.25 -11.25 -18.01
N CYS A 13 -6.31 -9.91 -18.07
CA CYS A 13 -7.56 -9.18 -18.29
C CYS A 13 -7.33 -8.02 -19.28
N GLU A 14 -8.34 -7.72 -20.09
CA GLU A 14 -8.34 -6.56 -20.97
C GLU A 14 -8.60 -5.29 -20.14
N ILE A 15 -8.12 -4.14 -20.63
CA ILE A 15 -8.27 -2.85 -19.96
C ILE A 15 -9.77 -2.56 -19.74
N GLY A 16 -10.18 -2.38 -18.48
CA GLY A 16 -11.56 -2.22 -18.03
C GLY A 16 -11.67 -1.46 -16.70
N SER A 17 -12.90 -1.16 -16.27
CA SER A 17 -13.18 -0.38 -15.05
C SER A 17 -12.89 -1.16 -13.75
N PHE A 18 -12.55 -0.46 -12.66
CA PHE A 18 -12.29 -1.04 -11.34
C PHE A 18 -13.32 -2.09 -10.88
N ASP A 19 -14.61 -1.87 -11.17
CA ASP A 19 -15.70 -2.75 -10.76
C ASP A 19 -15.70 -4.14 -11.42
N SER A 20 -15.08 -4.32 -12.60
CA SER A 20 -14.91 -5.66 -13.15
C SER A 20 -13.82 -6.46 -12.42
N TYR A 21 -12.87 -5.78 -11.77
CA TYR A 21 -11.72 -6.41 -11.13
C TYR A 21 -12.02 -7.00 -9.75
N SER A 22 -12.90 -6.36 -8.96
CA SER A 22 -13.33 -6.90 -7.67
C SER A 22 -14.08 -8.24 -7.82
N ARG A 23 -14.90 -8.36 -8.86
CA ARG A 23 -15.63 -9.59 -9.17
C ARG A 23 -14.69 -10.73 -9.61
N GLU A 24 -13.75 -10.44 -10.49
CA GLU A 24 -12.74 -11.42 -10.91
C GLU A 24 -11.84 -11.85 -9.74
N PHE A 25 -11.52 -10.94 -8.83
CA PHE A 25 -10.82 -11.26 -7.59
C PHE A 25 -11.64 -12.17 -6.66
N ASP A 26 -12.92 -11.85 -6.43
CA ASP A 26 -13.79 -12.69 -5.60
C ASP A 26 -13.95 -14.10 -6.21
N GLU A 27 -14.03 -14.19 -7.53
CA GLU A 27 -14.06 -15.47 -8.25
C GLU A 27 -12.71 -16.20 -8.16
N ALA A 28 -11.59 -15.49 -8.28
CA ALA A 28 -10.26 -16.02 -8.08
C ALA A 28 -10.08 -16.62 -6.69
N MET A 29 -10.50 -15.88 -5.66
CA MET A 29 -10.39 -16.31 -4.27
C MET A 29 -11.29 -17.52 -3.97
N LYS A 30 -12.43 -17.66 -4.67
CA LYS A 30 -13.25 -18.88 -4.62
C LYS A 30 -12.58 -20.07 -5.27
N LEU A 31 -11.92 -19.87 -6.42
CA LEU A 31 -11.24 -20.93 -7.17
C LEU A 31 -9.93 -21.37 -6.50
N PHE A 32 -9.28 -20.46 -5.78
CA PHE A 32 -7.96 -20.69 -5.19
C PHE A 32 -7.86 -20.18 -3.75
N PRO A 33 -8.67 -20.73 -2.81
CA PRO A 33 -8.76 -20.22 -1.43
C PRO A 33 -7.45 -20.35 -0.64
N ASN A 34 -6.53 -21.20 -1.09
CA ASN A 34 -5.26 -21.49 -0.42
C ASN A 34 -4.06 -20.83 -1.08
N VAL A 35 -4.24 -20.03 -2.14
CA VAL A 35 -3.12 -19.29 -2.74
C VAL A 35 -2.94 -17.97 -1.98
N PRO A 36 -1.75 -17.72 -1.42
CA PRO A 36 -1.52 -16.59 -0.54
C PRO A 36 -1.31 -15.26 -1.29
N VAL A 37 -1.13 -15.28 -2.61
CA VAL A 37 -1.06 -14.06 -3.43
C VAL A 37 -1.67 -14.30 -4.81
N THR A 38 -2.57 -13.40 -5.18
CA THR A 38 -3.02 -13.23 -6.56
C THR A 38 -2.25 -12.06 -7.17
N ILE A 39 -1.47 -12.33 -8.22
CA ILE A 39 -0.72 -11.31 -8.96
C ILE A 39 -1.51 -10.97 -10.24
N TRP A 40 -1.76 -9.69 -10.45
CA TRP A 40 -2.36 -9.21 -11.69
C TRP A 40 -1.35 -8.35 -12.44
N ASP A 41 -0.87 -8.86 -13.57
CA ASP A 41 0.07 -8.15 -14.43
C ASP A 41 -0.65 -7.72 -15.70
N GLN A 42 -0.80 -6.40 -15.90
CA GLN A 42 -1.41 -5.86 -17.12
C GLN A 42 -0.46 -5.87 -18.31
N SER A 43 0.83 -6.12 -18.12
CA SER A 43 1.77 -6.26 -19.22
C SER A 43 1.53 -7.61 -19.90
N LYS A 44 1.07 -7.54 -21.15
CA LYS A 44 0.73 -8.71 -21.95
C LYS A 44 1.90 -9.71 -22.01
N GLN A 45 1.54 -10.99 -21.85
CA GLN A 45 2.22 -12.18 -22.39
C GLN A 45 3.70 -12.39 -22.02
N GLU A 46 3.94 -13.28 -21.05
CA GLU A 46 5.18 -14.09 -20.91
C GLU A 46 6.53 -13.37 -20.78
N GLU A 47 6.57 -12.04 -20.88
CA GLU A 47 7.78 -11.26 -20.72
C GLU A 47 8.13 -11.10 -19.25
N LYS A 48 9.33 -11.54 -18.87
CA LYS A 48 9.89 -11.30 -17.54
C LYS A 48 9.96 -9.79 -17.28
N LEU A 49 9.76 -9.38 -16.03
CA LEU A 49 10.14 -8.03 -15.56
C LEU A 49 11.57 -7.74 -16.06
N THR A 50 11.74 -6.64 -16.78
CA THR A 50 13.06 -6.22 -17.30
C THR A 50 13.61 -5.09 -16.45
N ASP A 51 14.94 -5.05 -16.30
CA ASP A 51 15.61 -4.08 -15.42
C ASP A 51 15.53 -2.63 -15.94
N ASP A 52 15.21 -2.44 -17.22
CA ASP A 52 15.14 -1.13 -17.88
C ASP A 52 13.77 -0.44 -17.74
N GLU A 53 12.77 -1.15 -17.19
CA GLU A 53 11.41 -0.66 -17.00
C GLU A 53 11.13 -0.30 -15.53
N LEU A 54 10.24 0.67 -15.34
CA LEU A 54 9.68 1.00 -14.03
C LEU A 54 8.26 0.45 -13.92
N PHE A 55 7.85 0.13 -12.71
CA PHE A 55 6.58 -0.50 -12.40
C PHE A 55 5.86 0.24 -11.27
N ASP A 56 4.54 0.23 -11.34
CA ASP A 56 3.66 0.64 -10.25
C ASP A 56 2.98 -0.60 -9.68
N VAL A 57 3.04 -0.73 -8.36
CA VAL A 57 2.50 -1.88 -7.63
C VAL A 57 1.35 -1.42 -6.74
N TYR A 58 0.23 -2.10 -6.85
CA TYR A 58 -0.91 -1.97 -5.95
C TYR A 58 -1.01 -3.21 -5.07
N VAL A 59 -1.12 -3.03 -3.77
CA VAL A 59 -1.31 -4.09 -2.78
C VAL A 59 -2.57 -3.82 -2.00
N LEU A 60 -3.54 -4.73 -2.11
CA LEU A 60 -4.80 -4.69 -1.38
C LEU A 60 -4.78 -5.74 -0.26
N MET A 61 -4.86 -5.24 0.97
CA MET A 61 -4.82 -5.96 2.24
C MET A 61 -6.21 -5.98 2.88
N ASN A 62 -7.18 -6.63 2.23
CA ASN A 62 -8.58 -6.59 2.65
C ASN A 62 -9.13 -7.95 3.08
N LYS A 63 -8.25 -8.92 3.41
CA LYS A 63 -8.68 -10.26 3.83
C LYS A 63 -9.62 -10.16 5.03
N VAL A 64 -10.78 -10.80 4.92
CA VAL A 64 -11.74 -10.97 6.02
C VAL A 64 -11.87 -12.43 6.41
N ASP A 65 -12.23 -12.70 7.66
CA ASP A 65 -12.56 -14.02 8.15
C ASP A 65 -14.02 -14.40 7.82
N GLY A 66 -14.46 -15.58 8.25
CA GLY A 66 -15.84 -16.04 8.05
C GLY A 66 -16.92 -15.18 8.72
N ALA A 67 -16.54 -14.25 9.60
CA ALA A 67 -17.43 -13.29 10.25
C ALA A 67 -17.34 -11.89 9.61
N GLY A 68 -16.53 -11.70 8.57
CA GLY A 68 -16.31 -10.41 7.92
C GLY A 68 -15.30 -9.51 8.64
N VAL A 69 -14.55 -10.03 9.61
CA VAL A 69 -13.54 -9.27 10.35
C VAL A 69 -12.23 -9.24 9.56
N LYS A 70 -11.63 -8.07 9.42
CA LYS A 70 -10.33 -7.91 8.73
C LYS A 70 -9.22 -8.65 9.47
N ILE A 71 -8.57 -9.58 8.77
CA ILE A 71 -7.52 -10.48 9.27
C ILE A 71 -6.30 -10.43 8.35
N PHE A 72 -5.66 -9.28 8.27
CA PHE A 72 -4.33 -9.17 7.65
C PHE A 72 -3.29 -8.83 8.72
N ASP A 73 -2.06 -9.32 8.51
CA ASP A 73 -0.94 -9.00 9.37
C ASP A 73 -0.47 -7.56 9.09
N ARG A 74 -0.67 -6.67 10.07
CA ARG A 74 -0.35 -5.25 9.94
C ARG A 74 1.16 -4.98 9.96
N SER A 75 1.98 -5.96 10.34
CA SER A 75 3.44 -5.82 10.25
C SER A 75 3.92 -5.71 8.80
N ILE A 76 3.21 -6.33 7.87
CA ILE A 76 3.48 -6.23 6.43
C ILE A 76 3.37 -4.78 5.96
N TRP A 77 2.33 -4.07 6.41
CA TRP A 77 2.15 -2.66 6.07
C TRP A 77 3.35 -1.83 6.56
N ALA A 78 3.83 -2.11 7.78
CA ALA A 78 5.00 -1.44 8.32
C ALA A 78 6.28 -1.75 7.53
N ASP A 79 6.45 -2.99 7.06
CA ASP A 79 7.56 -3.38 6.20
C ASP A 79 7.52 -2.65 4.85
N LEU A 80 6.34 -2.59 4.19
CA LEU A 80 6.15 -1.83 2.95
C LEU A 80 6.48 -0.34 3.14
N VAL A 81 6.03 0.27 4.23
CA VAL A 81 6.34 1.67 4.54
C VAL A 81 7.83 1.86 4.78
N LYS A 82 8.44 0.98 5.57
CA LYS A 82 9.87 1.05 5.92
C LYS A 82 10.77 0.97 4.69
N ASP A 83 10.46 0.08 3.75
CA ASP A 83 11.24 -0.07 2.51
C ASP A 83 11.20 1.21 1.67
N ASN A 84 10.06 1.92 1.68
CA ASN A 84 9.89 3.16 0.93
C ASN A 84 10.46 4.38 1.66
N LEU A 85 10.52 4.38 2.99
CA LEU A 85 11.00 5.53 3.76
C LEU A 85 12.42 5.96 3.37
N ASN A 86 13.31 5.04 2.99
CA ASN A 86 14.69 5.35 2.60
C ASN A 86 14.79 6.27 1.38
N ARG A 87 13.77 6.30 0.52
CA ARG A 87 13.71 7.12 -0.70
C ARG A 87 12.96 8.44 -0.50
N THR A 88 12.55 8.75 0.72
CA THR A 88 11.57 9.80 1.02
C THR A 88 12.14 10.87 1.92
N LYS A 89 11.68 12.11 1.73
CA LYS A 89 12.02 13.26 2.56
C LYS A 89 10.82 13.86 3.27
N PHE A 90 9.64 13.73 2.67
CA PHE A 90 8.41 14.27 3.22
C PHE A 90 7.36 13.18 3.30
N ALA A 91 6.45 13.33 4.24
CA ALA A 91 5.24 12.53 4.34
C ALA A 91 4.03 13.44 4.52
N GLN A 92 2.87 12.91 4.14
CA GLN A 92 1.57 13.45 4.47
C GLN A 92 0.84 12.39 5.28
N ILE A 93 0.30 12.78 6.43
CA ILE A 93 -0.42 11.91 7.35
C ILE A 93 -1.85 12.44 7.45
N GLY A 94 -2.83 11.66 7.02
CA GLY A 94 -4.25 12.02 7.07
C GLY A 94 -5.00 11.27 8.16
N CYS A 95 -5.91 11.98 8.84
CA CYS A 95 -6.85 11.41 9.79
C CYS A 95 -8.17 12.20 9.81
N TRP A 96 -9.14 11.73 10.60
CA TRP A 96 -10.39 12.44 10.79
C TRP A 96 -10.25 13.55 11.83
N LYS A 97 -10.86 14.71 11.59
CA LYS A 97 -10.86 15.85 12.53
C LYS A 97 -11.45 15.50 13.89
N SER A 98 -12.37 14.53 13.94
CA SER A 98 -12.97 14.03 15.17
C SER A 98 -12.00 13.21 16.03
N GLU A 99 -10.87 12.74 15.49
CA GLU A 99 -9.86 11.96 16.20
C GLU A 99 -8.88 12.90 16.92
N ILE A 100 -9.40 13.69 17.87
CA ILE A 100 -8.65 14.76 18.56
C ILE A 100 -7.34 14.27 19.17
N ASP A 101 -7.36 13.10 19.82
CA ASP A 101 -6.16 12.53 20.44
C ASP A 101 -5.07 12.18 19.40
N LEU A 102 -5.47 11.72 18.21
CA LEU A 102 -4.54 11.41 17.12
C LEU A 102 -3.99 12.69 16.47
N VAL A 103 -4.85 13.70 16.30
CA VAL A 103 -4.44 15.04 15.82
C VAL A 103 -3.38 15.64 16.75
N ASP A 104 -3.59 15.58 18.06
CA ASP A 104 -2.66 16.09 19.05
C ASP A 104 -1.38 15.23 19.10
N GLU A 105 -1.50 13.91 18.98
CA GLU A 105 -0.36 13.00 18.87
C GLU A 105 0.53 13.39 17.68
N ILE A 106 -0.03 13.56 16.48
CA ILE A 106 0.71 13.93 15.26
C ILE A 106 1.42 15.28 15.43
N LYS A 107 0.72 16.30 15.93
CA LYS A 107 1.29 17.63 16.17
C LYS A 107 2.45 17.60 17.18
N SER A 108 2.41 16.67 18.14
CA SER A 108 3.48 16.51 19.13
C SER A 108 4.68 15.72 18.61
N ALA A 109 4.44 14.73 17.75
CA ALA A 109 5.45 13.79 17.27
C ALA A 109 6.21 14.29 16.04
N CYS A 110 5.60 15.21 15.27
CA CYS A 110 6.11 15.62 13.97
C CYS A 110 6.36 17.12 13.89
N LYS A 111 7.41 17.51 13.18
CA LYS A 111 7.58 18.88 12.70
C LYS A 111 6.64 19.12 11.52
N ILE A 112 5.51 19.76 11.80
CA ILE A 112 4.49 20.10 10.80
C ILE A 112 4.99 21.24 9.92
N LEU A 113 4.98 21.02 8.60
CA LEU A 113 5.30 22.01 7.59
C LEU A 113 4.05 22.73 7.08
N ASP A 114 2.97 21.98 6.91
CA ASP A 114 1.69 22.48 6.42
C ASP A 114 0.53 21.60 6.91
N ILE A 115 -0.68 22.15 6.89
CA ILE A 115 -1.92 21.46 7.25
C ILE A 115 -2.97 21.77 6.20
N GLU A 116 -3.55 20.72 5.61
CA GLU A 116 -4.67 20.84 4.70
C GLU A 116 -5.93 20.21 5.29
N GLU A 117 -7.08 20.79 5.00
CA GLU A 117 -8.37 20.36 5.55
C GLU A 117 -9.38 20.13 4.43
N TYR A 118 -9.94 18.91 4.40
CA TYR A 118 -10.89 18.46 3.37
C TYR A 118 -12.15 17.90 4.02
N GLY A 119 -13.15 18.76 4.23
CA GLY A 119 -14.38 18.38 4.94
C GLY A 119 -14.06 17.93 6.38
N GLU A 120 -14.28 16.65 6.67
CA GLU A 120 -13.98 16.01 7.96
C GLU A 120 -12.56 15.42 8.05
N GLN A 121 -11.79 15.45 6.97
CA GLN A 121 -10.40 15.00 6.95
C GLN A 121 -9.43 16.16 7.19
N ILE A 122 -8.33 15.84 7.85
CA ILE A 122 -7.20 16.74 8.07
C ILE A 122 -5.91 16.02 7.71
N GLU A 123 -5.03 16.69 7.01
CA GLU A 123 -3.79 16.13 6.49
C GLU A 123 -2.59 16.98 6.91
N PHE A 124 -1.59 16.32 7.46
CA PHE A 124 -0.39 16.94 8.00
C PHE A 124 0.80 16.66 7.09
N TYR A 125 1.34 17.70 6.48
CA TYR A 125 2.60 17.61 5.74
C TYR A 125 3.77 17.75 6.71
N VAL A 126 4.67 16.77 6.70
CA VAL A 126 5.78 16.67 7.66
C VAL A 126 7.11 16.41 6.97
N GLU A 127 8.18 16.95 7.54
CA GLU A 127 9.55 16.59 7.16
C GLU A 127 9.97 15.31 7.89
N LEU A 128 10.57 14.36 7.18
CA LEU A 128 11.01 13.09 7.76
C LEU A 128 12.41 13.21 8.36
N ASP A 129 12.46 13.42 9.68
CA ASP A 129 13.62 13.13 10.50
C ASP A 129 13.55 11.72 11.12
N GLU A 130 14.55 11.35 11.92
CA GLU A 130 14.60 10.03 12.57
C GLU A 130 13.41 9.81 13.53
N SER A 131 13.00 10.85 14.27
CA SER A 131 11.87 10.75 15.20
C SER A 131 10.56 10.49 14.47
N VAL A 132 10.32 11.18 13.34
CA VAL A 132 9.14 10.96 12.52
C VAL A 132 9.16 9.58 11.84
N ARG A 133 10.33 9.11 11.38
CA ARG A 133 10.48 7.75 10.82
C ARG A 133 10.17 6.68 11.86
N GLU A 134 10.64 6.85 13.09
CA GLU A 134 10.32 5.94 14.19
C GLU A 134 8.83 6.01 14.55
N TYR A 135 8.23 7.20 14.60
CA TYR A 135 6.80 7.36 14.81
C TYR A 135 5.99 6.60 13.76
N ILE A 136 6.35 6.79 12.48
CA ILE A 136 5.69 6.14 11.34
C ILE A 136 5.81 4.61 11.38
N THR A 137 6.97 4.07 11.76
CA THR A 137 7.25 2.63 11.65
C THR A 137 7.03 1.83 12.94
N LYS A 138 7.07 2.48 14.11
CA LYS A 138 6.98 1.81 15.42
C LYS A 138 5.71 2.17 16.20
N ARG A 139 5.06 3.30 15.88
CA ARG A 139 3.88 3.80 16.61
C ARG A 139 2.63 3.91 15.72
N TYR A 140 2.57 3.09 14.67
CA TYR A 140 1.51 3.08 13.67
C TYR A 140 0.20 2.44 14.13
N LEU A 141 0.19 1.69 15.24
CA LEU A 141 -1.00 1.00 15.75
C LEU A 141 -1.66 1.74 16.91
N ASN A 142 -2.98 1.83 16.91
CA ASN A 142 -3.77 2.26 18.07
C ASN A 142 -3.85 1.17 19.15
N ASP A 143 -4.55 1.46 20.24
CA ASP A 143 -4.79 0.57 21.37
C ASP A 143 -5.54 -0.73 21.00
N LYS A 144 -6.29 -0.70 19.89
CA LYS A 144 -6.98 -1.87 19.30
C LYS A 144 -6.11 -2.65 18.32
N GLY A 145 -4.86 -2.24 18.12
CA GLY A 145 -3.95 -2.87 17.16
C GLY A 145 -4.32 -2.61 15.71
N HIS A 146 -5.02 -1.51 15.40
CA HIS A 146 -5.32 -1.06 14.03
C HIS A 146 -4.39 0.07 13.61
N ILE A 147 -4.12 0.18 12.31
CA ILE A 147 -3.37 1.33 11.76
C ILE A 147 -4.13 2.62 12.11
N LYS A 148 -3.42 3.59 12.67
CA LYS A 148 -4.01 4.84 13.19
C LYS A 148 -4.47 5.78 12.09
N TRP A 149 -3.68 5.89 11.02
CA TRP A 149 -3.86 6.93 10.02
C TRP A 149 -4.82 6.46 8.95
N PHE A 150 -5.72 7.36 8.55
CA PHE A 150 -6.62 7.09 7.44
C PHE A 150 -5.81 6.96 6.14
N ASN A 151 -4.86 7.88 5.93
CA ASN A 151 -3.89 7.79 4.84
C ASN A 151 -2.46 8.13 5.31
N LEU A 152 -1.48 7.59 4.59
CA LEU A 152 -0.06 7.93 4.68
C LEU A 152 0.50 8.02 3.26
N ILE A 153 1.02 9.17 2.87
CA ILE A 153 1.64 9.39 1.57
C ILE A 153 3.10 9.78 1.76
N LEU A 154 4.00 9.15 1.00
CA LEU A 154 5.42 9.44 1.06
C LEU A 154 5.93 10.04 -0.25
N TYR A 155 6.70 11.11 -0.12
CA TYR A 155 7.21 11.88 -1.24
C TYR A 155 8.75 11.82 -1.31
N PRO A 156 9.31 11.73 -2.53
CA PRO A 156 10.75 11.76 -2.73
C PRO A 156 11.34 13.13 -2.38
N SER A 157 12.66 13.17 -2.21
CA SER A 157 13.37 14.44 -2.03
C SER A 157 13.32 15.26 -3.32
N GLY A 158 12.55 16.36 -3.31
CA GLY A 158 12.54 17.36 -4.39
C GLY A 158 11.28 17.38 -5.25
N ASP A 159 10.35 16.44 -5.06
CA ASP A 159 9.05 16.44 -5.76
C ASP A 159 7.93 16.04 -4.80
N LYS A 160 7.14 17.04 -4.40
CA LYS A 160 5.97 16.87 -3.51
C LYS A 160 4.67 16.53 -4.26
N ASN A 161 4.70 16.48 -5.59
CA ASN A 161 3.53 16.22 -6.42
C ASN A 161 3.53 14.79 -6.99
N SER A 162 4.68 14.11 -6.95
CA SER A 162 4.81 12.71 -7.37
C SER A 162 5.05 11.81 -6.15
N PRO A 163 4.00 11.26 -5.51
CA PRO A 163 4.19 10.31 -4.43
C PRO A 163 4.92 9.06 -4.94
N ILE A 164 5.72 8.45 -4.07
CA ILE A 164 6.33 7.13 -4.35
C ILE A 164 5.65 6.00 -3.58
N PHE A 165 4.90 6.36 -2.55
CA PHE A 165 4.09 5.44 -1.77
C PHE A 165 2.83 6.16 -1.31
N VAL A 166 1.68 5.52 -1.48
CA VAL A 166 0.38 5.96 -0.98
C VAL A 166 -0.24 4.79 -0.24
N SER A 167 -0.69 5.03 0.97
CA SER A 167 -1.46 4.07 1.76
C SER A 167 -2.75 4.73 2.20
N GLU A 168 -3.87 4.10 1.92
CA GLU A 168 -5.21 4.61 2.15
C GLU A 168 -6.05 3.60 2.92
N HIS A 169 -7.18 4.08 3.44
CA HIS A 169 -8.16 3.27 4.17
C HIS A 169 -7.53 2.43 5.29
N PHE A 170 -6.70 3.08 6.12
CA PHE A 170 -6.02 2.42 7.25
C PHE A 170 -5.08 1.28 6.83
N GLY A 171 -4.37 1.46 5.71
CA GLY A 171 -3.38 0.51 5.22
C GLY A 171 -3.92 -0.62 4.37
N GLU A 172 -5.21 -0.58 4.02
CA GLU A 172 -5.85 -1.61 3.21
C GLU A 172 -5.49 -1.47 1.74
N GLU A 173 -5.32 -0.25 1.26
CA GLU A 173 -4.98 0.03 -0.12
C GLU A 173 -3.61 0.69 -0.16
N ASN A 174 -2.66 0.05 -0.82
CA ASN A 174 -1.29 0.55 -0.91
C ASN A 174 -0.86 0.63 -2.36
N TYR A 175 -0.32 1.77 -2.77
CA TYR A 175 0.22 2.02 -4.08
C TYR A 175 1.68 2.40 -3.96
N ILE A 176 2.55 1.75 -4.71
CA ILE A 176 3.99 1.96 -4.70
C ILE A 176 4.41 2.25 -6.13
N PHE A 177 5.03 3.41 -6.37
CA PHE A 177 5.25 3.92 -7.71
C PHE A 177 6.73 3.88 -8.09
N LYS A 178 6.99 3.77 -9.39
CA LYS A 178 8.35 3.89 -9.95
C LYS A 178 9.33 2.91 -9.31
N LEU A 179 8.95 1.63 -9.26
CA LEU A 179 9.78 0.53 -8.79
C LEU A 179 10.57 -0.10 -9.93
N SER A 180 11.82 -0.48 -9.68
CA SER A 180 12.53 -1.40 -10.58
C SER A 180 12.00 -2.83 -10.47
N ALA A 181 12.34 -3.70 -11.41
CA ALA A 181 12.02 -5.14 -11.35
C ALA A 181 12.47 -5.79 -10.03
N GLU A 182 13.67 -5.45 -9.54
CA GLU A 182 14.19 -5.95 -8.26
C GLU A 182 13.33 -5.48 -7.07
N GLU A 183 12.89 -4.22 -7.09
CA GLU A 183 12.04 -3.66 -6.04
C GLU A 183 10.63 -4.28 -6.07
N VAL A 184 10.09 -4.57 -7.25
CA VAL A 184 8.83 -5.32 -7.39
C VAL A 184 8.93 -6.70 -6.75
N GLU A 185 10.00 -7.45 -7.02
CA GLU A 185 10.18 -8.77 -6.38
C GLU A 185 10.34 -8.67 -4.86
N LYS A 186 10.97 -7.62 -4.34
CA LYS A 186 11.00 -7.37 -2.88
C LYS A 186 9.59 -7.17 -2.33
N VAL A 187 8.75 -6.37 -2.98
CA VAL A 187 7.34 -6.18 -2.57
C VAL A 187 6.60 -7.51 -2.60
N ILE A 188 6.73 -8.30 -3.67
CA ILE A 188 6.10 -9.62 -3.75
C ILE A 188 6.58 -10.51 -2.60
N ASP A 189 7.88 -10.54 -2.32
CA ASP A 189 8.46 -11.34 -1.25
C ASP A 189 8.00 -10.93 0.14
N THR A 190 7.79 -9.64 0.38
CA THR A 190 7.24 -9.10 1.64
C THR A 190 5.82 -9.61 1.87
N VAL A 191 5.02 -9.75 0.82
CA VAL A 191 3.58 -10.04 0.97
C VAL A 191 3.18 -11.48 0.62
N LYS A 192 4.09 -12.30 0.07
CA LYS A 192 3.79 -13.62 -0.53
C LYS A 192 3.06 -14.64 0.34
N ASN A 193 3.03 -14.47 1.66
CA ASN A 193 2.43 -15.43 2.59
C ASN A 193 1.15 -14.92 3.28
N ASN A 194 0.61 -13.79 2.81
CA ASN A 194 -0.32 -13.00 3.61
C ASN A 194 -1.72 -12.82 3.01
N HIS A 195 -2.08 -13.60 2.00
CA HIS A 195 -3.40 -13.57 1.35
C HIS A 195 -3.80 -12.16 0.93
N VAL A 196 -2.89 -11.50 0.22
CA VAL A 196 -3.11 -10.16 -0.35
C VAL A 196 -3.38 -10.27 -1.84
N TYR A 197 -4.01 -9.22 -2.38
CA TYR A 197 -4.05 -8.99 -3.81
C TYR A 197 -2.91 -8.06 -4.21
N ILE A 198 -2.20 -8.40 -5.28
CA ILE A 198 -1.18 -7.55 -5.88
C ILE A 198 -1.55 -7.30 -7.33
N ARG A 199 -1.47 -6.04 -7.76
CA ARG A 199 -1.44 -5.65 -9.15
C ARG A 199 -0.10 -4.99 -9.48
N ILE A 200 0.46 -5.31 -10.63
CA ILE A 200 1.70 -4.75 -11.16
C ILE A 200 1.37 -4.16 -12.53
N ASN A 201 1.70 -2.90 -12.74
CA ASN A 201 1.55 -2.19 -14.01
C ASN A 201 2.91 -1.64 -14.44
N ARG A 202 3.19 -1.59 -15.74
CA ARG A 202 4.32 -0.81 -16.25
C ARG A 202 4.03 0.68 -16.04
N HIS A 203 5.00 1.41 -15.50
CA HIS A 203 4.94 2.86 -15.33
C HIS A 203 5.08 3.52 -16.71
N GLN A 204 4.20 4.49 -17.02
CA GLN A 204 4.17 5.20 -18.31
C GLN A 204 4.71 6.63 -18.19
#